data_AF-A0A1S3GLT5-F1
#
_entry.id   AF-A0A1S3GLT5-F1
#
_cell.length_a   1.000
_cell.length_b   1.000
_cell.length_c   1.000
_cell.angle_alpha   90.00
_cell.angle_beta   90.00
_cell.angle_gamma   90.00
#
_symmetry.space_group_name_H-M   'P 1'
#
loop_
_entity.id
_entity.type
_entity.pdbx_description
1 polymer ?
#
loop_
_entity_poly.entity_id
_entity_poly.type
_entity_poly.pdbx_seq_one_letter_code
_entity_poly.pdbx_strand_id
1 'polypeptide(L)'
;MGVPLEEEAMAGRWQCLPLNRMKAPSLLLFVLSVLALLVSSESLCPVEDAINQKIKDAVTPQISMALKGIGLDCRTVKSSGNLASCPAGHVVTGCACGMGCGSWDVRAGNTCHCQCGGMDWTAARCCHLRGTA
;
A
#
# COMPACT_ATOMS: atom_id res chain seq x y z
N MET A 1 4.19 44.72 -13.22
CA MET A 1 3.61 44.45 -11.88
C MET A 1 2.69 43.26 -12.02
N GLY A 2 2.90 42.22 -11.21
CA GLY A 2 2.03 41.04 -11.14
C GLY A 2 2.68 39.74 -11.61
N VAL A 3 3.38 39.07 -10.70
CA VAL A 3 3.75 37.65 -10.78
C VAL A 3 2.53 36.84 -10.31
N PRO A 4 2.16 35.71 -10.96
CA PRO A 4 1.32 34.70 -10.34
C PRO A 4 2.14 33.44 -9.99
N LEU A 5 2.25 33.22 -8.68
CA LEU A 5 2.09 31.95 -7.94
C LEU A 5 2.82 30.69 -8.47
N GLU A 6 3.96 30.42 -7.84
CA GLU A 6 4.64 29.14 -7.79
C GLU A 6 4.63 28.68 -6.31
N GLU A 7 3.96 27.56 -6.00
CA GLU A 7 4.08 26.81 -4.74
C GLU A 7 4.12 25.32 -5.12
N GLU A 8 5.30 24.71 -5.03
CA GLU A 8 5.75 23.84 -3.93
C GLU A 8 5.40 22.35 -4.14
N ALA A 9 6.30 21.67 -4.82
CA ALA A 9 6.48 20.22 -4.69
C ALA A 9 7.97 19.87 -4.88
N MET A 10 8.81 20.32 -3.95
CA MET A 10 10.19 19.85 -3.81
C MET A 10 10.24 18.57 -2.98
N ALA A 11 10.47 17.43 -3.64
CA ALA A 11 11.01 16.24 -3.00
C ALA A 11 11.94 15.51 -3.99
N GLY A 12 13.18 16.02 -4.08
CA GLY A 12 14.41 15.24 -4.22
C GLY A 12 14.49 14.19 -5.33
N ARG A 13 14.43 14.63 -6.59
CA ARG A 13 14.86 13.80 -7.72
C ARG A 13 16.32 14.12 -8.02
N TRP A 14 17.26 13.52 -7.30
CA TRP A 14 18.68 13.54 -7.68
C TRP A 14 18.85 12.65 -8.91
N GLN A 15 18.73 13.26 -10.09
CA GLN A 15 19.04 12.60 -11.35
C GLN A 15 20.55 12.41 -11.47
N CYS A 16 21.03 11.17 -11.34
CA CYS A 16 22.35 10.77 -11.80
C CYS A 16 22.41 11.04 -13.31
N LEU A 17 23.10 12.11 -13.73
CA LEU A 17 23.26 12.48 -15.13
C LEU A 17 24.20 11.49 -15.85
N PRO A 18 23.88 11.05 -17.10
CA PRO A 18 24.78 10.23 -17.89
C PRO A 18 25.95 11.08 -18.40
N LEU A 19 27.19 10.65 -18.11
CA LEU A 19 28.41 11.27 -18.61
C LEU A 19 28.53 11.03 -20.13
N ASN A 20 28.24 12.05 -20.95
CA ASN A 20 28.28 11.97 -22.40
C ASN A 20 29.74 11.97 -22.94
N ARG A 21 29.94 11.21 -24.02
CA ARG A 21 31.22 10.71 -24.52
C ARG A 21 31.73 11.57 -25.70
N MET A 22 32.95 12.11 -25.64
CA MET A 22 33.71 12.64 -26.80
C MET A 22 35.08 11.95 -26.95
N LYS A 23 35.60 11.90 -28.18
CA LYS A 23 36.46 10.82 -28.73
C LYS A 23 37.94 11.23 -28.92
N ALA A 24 38.83 10.31 -28.55
CA ALA A 24 40.23 10.07 -29.02
C ALA A 24 41.38 11.00 -28.51
N PRO A 25 42.66 10.57 -28.60
CA PRO A 25 43.23 9.28 -28.22
C PRO A 25 44.48 9.47 -27.31
N SER A 26 44.62 8.65 -26.26
CA SER A 26 45.93 8.40 -25.64
C SER A 26 45.86 7.07 -24.91
N LEU A 27 46.78 6.16 -25.22
CA LEU A 27 46.84 4.82 -24.63
C LEU A 27 46.88 4.88 -23.08
N LEU A 28 47.44 5.96 -22.54
CA LEU A 28 47.48 6.28 -21.11
C LEU A 28 46.08 6.54 -20.51
N LEU A 29 45.19 7.20 -21.25
CA LEU A 29 43.79 7.40 -20.85
C LEU A 29 42.99 6.10 -20.89
N PHE A 30 43.34 5.20 -21.81
CA PHE A 30 42.76 3.86 -21.86
C PHE A 30 43.16 3.02 -20.65
N VAL A 31 44.45 3.05 -20.28
CA VAL A 31 44.94 2.38 -19.07
C VAL A 31 44.30 2.99 -17.81
N LEU A 32 44.25 4.33 -17.69
CA LEU A 32 43.52 4.98 -16.58
C LEU A 32 42.03 4.64 -16.55
N SER A 33 41.37 4.55 -17.71
CA SER A 33 39.97 4.15 -17.80
C SER A 33 39.76 2.70 -17.38
N VAL A 34 40.67 1.80 -17.78
CA VAL A 34 40.62 0.38 -17.38
C VAL A 34 40.88 0.24 -15.88
N LEU A 35 41.84 0.97 -15.30
CA LEU A 35 42.06 0.99 -13.85
C LEU A 35 40.88 1.61 -13.08
N ALA A 36 40.24 2.66 -13.61
CA ALA A 36 39.03 3.25 -13.02
C ALA A 36 37.80 2.32 -13.11
N LEU A 37 37.68 1.54 -14.19
CA LEU A 37 36.66 0.51 -14.38
C LEU A 37 36.85 -0.68 -13.44
N LEU A 38 38.10 -1.04 -13.14
CA LEU A 38 38.43 -2.09 -12.15
C LEU A 38 38.14 -1.67 -10.70
N VAL A 39 38.00 -0.37 -10.43
CA VAL A 39 37.68 0.19 -9.11
C VAL A 39 36.16 0.44 -8.92
N SER A 40 35.37 0.49 -10.00
CA SER A 40 33.98 0.99 -9.94
C SER A 40 32.93 0.00 -10.48
N SER A 41 33.07 -1.29 -10.16
CA SER A 41 32.00 -2.27 -10.35
C SER A 41 31.15 -2.50 -9.10
N GLU A 42 31.11 -1.52 -8.20
CA GLU A 42 30.11 -1.42 -7.14
C GLU A 42 29.12 -0.33 -7.53
N SER A 43 27.87 -0.52 -7.16
CA SER A 43 26.67 0.16 -7.63
C SER A 43 26.76 1.68 -7.85
N LEU A 44 25.90 2.20 -8.73
CA LEU A 44 25.88 3.62 -9.14
C LEU A 44 25.65 4.63 -7.98
N CYS A 45 25.28 4.16 -6.78
CA CYS A 45 25.15 4.96 -5.56
C CYS A 45 25.50 4.14 -4.28
N PRO A 46 26.78 3.87 -3.98
CA PRO A 46 27.15 2.92 -2.91
C PRO A 46 26.70 3.38 -1.51
N VAL A 47 26.61 4.70 -1.28
CA VAL A 47 26.10 5.26 -0.02
C VAL A 47 24.59 5.09 0.11
N GLU A 48 23.83 5.32 -0.95
CA GLU A 48 22.37 5.20 -0.94
C GLU A 48 21.94 3.74 -0.86
N ASP A 49 22.67 2.83 -1.51
CA ASP A 49 22.44 1.39 -1.37
C ASP A 49 22.74 0.90 0.05
N ALA A 50 23.81 1.39 0.68
CA ALA A 50 24.10 1.08 2.08
C ALA A 50 23.01 1.58 3.03
N ILE A 51 22.46 2.79 2.78
CA ILE A 51 21.34 3.35 3.55
C ILE A 51 20.08 2.50 3.35
N ASN A 52 19.72 2.18 2.10
CA ASN A 52 18.54 1.37 1.78
C ASN A 52 18.63 -0.02 2.43
N GLN A 53 19.81 -0.63 2.41
CA GLN A 53 20.04 -1.91 3.06
C GLN A 53 19.87 -1.80 4.58
N LYS A 54 20.43 -0.76 5.20
CA LYS A 54 20.24 -0.49 6.63
C LYS A 54 18.77 -0.28 7.01
N ILE A 55 18.01 0.45 6.20
CA ILE A 55 16.57 0.65 6.40
C ILE A 55 15.86 -0.69 6.32
N LYS A 56 16.13 -1.48 5.28
CA LYS A 56 15.51 -2.79 5.08
C LYS A 56 15.78 -3.73 6.26
N ASP A 57 17.02 -3.81 6.71
CA ASP A 57 17.42 -4.67 7.83
C ASP A 57 16.79 -4.24 9.15
N ALA A 58 16.60 -2.93 9.36
CA ALA A 58 15.97 -2.39 10.57
C ALA A 58 14.44 -2.52 10.54
N VAL A 59 13.80 -2.30 9.39
CA VAL A 59 12.34 -2.19 9.25
C VAL A 59 11.67 -3.56 9.05
N THR A 60 12.29 -4.47 8.31
CA THR A 60 11.75 -5.82 8.05
C THR A 60 11.32 -6.57 9.33
N PRO A 61 12.15 -6.65 10.39
CA PRO A 61 11.72 -7.31 11.63
C PRO A 61 10.58 -6.57 12.33
N GLN A 62 10.53 -5.24 12.24
CA GLN A 62 9.46 -4.43 12.83
C GLN A 62 8.13 -4.64 12.12
N ILE A 63 8.13 -4.70 10.78
CA ILE A 63 6.93 -5.00 9.99
C ILE A 63 6.35 -6.36 10.39
N SER A 64 7.20 -7.38 10.55
CA SER A 64 6.74 -8.71 10.98
C SER A 64 6.08 -8.68 12.36
N MET A 65 6.66 -7.96 13.32
CA MET A 65 6.06 -7.78 14.64
C MET A 65 4.76 -6.98 14.60
N ALA A 66 4.72 -5.90 13.82
CA ALA A 66 3.52 -5.07 13.65
C ALA A 66 2.38 -5.88 13.01
N LEU A 67 2.65 -6.65 11.96
CA LEU A 67 1.65 -7.49 11.30
C LEU A 67 1.09 -8.57 12.24
N LYS A 68 1.91 -9.13 13.15
CA LYS A 68 1.42 -10.06 14.19
C LYS A 68 0.46 -9.41 15.19
N GLY A 69 0.55 -8.09 15.38
CA GLY A 69 -0.36 -7.32 16.23
C GLY A 69 -1.64 -6.86 15.52
N ILE A 70 -1.79 -7.11 14.23
CA ILE A 70 -3.00 -6.77 13.47
C ILE A 70 -3.97 -7.95 13.53
N GLY A 71 -5.15 -7.71 14.11
CA GLY A 71 -6.27 -8.62 14.11
C GLY A 71 -7.45 -8.11 13.28
N LEU A 72 -8.46 -8.97 13.12
CA LEU A 72 -9.78 -8.59 12.63
C LEU A 72 -10.72 -8.50 13.82
N ASP A 73 -11.34 -7.35 14.01
CA ASP A 73 -12.45 -7.19 14.95
C ASP A 73 -13.75 -7.19 14.15
N CYS A 74 -14.59 -8.18 14.45
CA CYS A 74 -15.79 -8.49 13.69
C CYS A 74 -17.01 -8.58 14.60
N ARG A 75 -18.06 -7.86 14.20
CA ARG A 75 -19.38 -7.88 14.85
C ARG A 75 -20.47 -8.22 13.85
N THR A 76 -21.61 -8.65 14.35
CA THR A 76 -22.81 -8.86 13.53
C THR A 76 -23.80 -7.76 13.83
N VAL A 77 -24.32 -7.12 12.78
CA VAL A 77 -25.45 -6.18 12.87
C VAL A 77 -26.67 -6.86 12.30
N LYS A 78 -27.69 -7.06 13.13
CA LYS A 78 -28.96 -7.67 12.72
C LYS A 78 -30.05 -6.60 12.76
N SER A 79 -30.92 -6.59 11.75
CA SER A 79 -32.04 -5.67 11.61
C SER A 79 -33.27 -6.42 11.09
N SER A 80 -34.46 -5.94 11.45
CA SER A 80 -35.72 -6.43 10.88
C SER A 80 -35.84 -6.06 9.41
N GLY A 81 -36.53 -6.91 8.63
CA GLY A 81 -36.71 -6.71 7.20
C GLY A 81 -35.52 -7.19 6.36
N ASN A 82 -35.38 -6.63 5.17
CA ASN A 82 -34.46 -7.11 4.14
C ASN A 82 -33.12 -6.35 4.07
N LEU A 83 -32.83 -5.46 5.02
CA LEU A 83 -31.61 -4.64 5.02
C LEU A 83 -30.91 -4.68 6.37
N ALA A 84 -29.57 -4.76 6.36
CA ALA A 84 -28.73 -4.53 7.53
C ALA A 84 -27.43 -3.83 7.14
N SER A 85 -27.13 -2.69 7.76
CA SER A 85 -25.96 -1.87 7.44
C SER A 85 -24.89 -1.96 8.52
N CYS A 86 -23.65 -2.10 8.11
CA CYS A 86 -22.52 -2.03 9.02
C CYS A 86 -22.26 -0.59 9.48
N PRO A 87 -21.71 -0.38 10.68
CA PRO A 87 -21.32 0.96 11.13
C PRO A 87 -20.14 1.48 10.30
N ALA A 88 -19.95 2.81 10.30
CA ALA A 88 -18.80 3.43 9.64
C ALA A 88 -17.47 2.81 10.14
N GLY A 89 -16.50 2.70 9.22
CA GLY A 89 -15.20 2.09 9.51
C GLY A 89 -15.18 0.56 9.50
N HIS A 90 -16.32 -0.10 9.25
CA HIS A 90 -16.39 -1.54 9.04
C HIS A 90 -16.73 -1.86 7.59
N VAL A 91 -16.29 -3.03 7.13
CA VAL A 91 -16.65 -3.59 5.83
C VAL A 91 -17.56 -4.80 6.01
N VAL A 92 -18.51 -4.98 5.09
CA VAL A 92 -19.35 -6.18 5.05
C VAL A 92 -18.50 -7.35 4.54
N THR A 93 -18.33 -8.38 5.37
CA THR A 93 -17.63 -9.62 4.98
C THR A 93 -18.58 -10.76 4.63
N GLY A 94 -19.86 -10.62 4.97
CA GLY A 94 -20.90 -11.56 4.58
C GLY A 94 -22.26 -11.15 5.11
N CYS A 95 -23.31 -11.76 4.54
CA CYS A 95 -24.68 -11.53 4.96
C CYS A 95 -25.35 -12.86 5.34
N ALA A 96 -26.33 -12.78 6.23
CA ALA A 96 -27.25 -13.87 6.52
C ALA A 96 -28.68 -13.32 6.50
N CYS A 97 -29.60 -14.10 5.98
CA CYS A 97 -31.00 -13.74 5.89
C CYS A 97 -31.83 -14.73 6.71
N GLY A 98 -32.96 -14.26 7.23
CA GLY A 98 -33.95 -15.15 7.81
C GLY A 98 -34.68 -15.99 6.76
N MET A 99 -35.60 -16.82 7.23
CA MET A 99 -36.38 -17.77 6.41
C MET A 99 -35.53 -18.70 5.51
N GLY A 100 -34.26 -18.91 5.85
CA GLY A 100 -33.35 -19.74 5.05
C GLY A 100 -32.98 -19.13 3.68
N CYS A 101 -33.20 -17.84 3.48
CA CYS A 101 -32.87 -17.17 2.22
C CYS A 101 -31.35 -17.11 2.00
N GLY A 102 -30.87 -17.72 0.91
CA GLY A 102 -29.46 -17.67 0.51
C GLY A 102 -29.12 -16.56 -0.48
N SER A 103 -30.12 -15.84 -0.99
CA SER A 103 -29.97 -14.81 -2.02
C SER A 103 -29.83 -13.43 -1.39
N TRP A 104 -28.63 -12.88 -1.42
CA TRP A 104 -28.32 -11.56 -0.90
C TRP A 104 -27.27 -10.83 -1.74
N ASP A 105 -27.26 -9.50 -1.65
CA ASP A 105 -26.26 -8.62 -2.23
C ASP A 105 -25.76 -7.58 -1.22
N VAL A 106 -24.63 -6.94 -1.50
CA VAL A 106 -24.12 -5.81 -0.71
C VAL A 106 -24.31 -4.52 -1.50
N ARG A 107 -25.09 -3.60 -0.95
CA ARG A 107 -25.39 -2.28 -1.50
C ARG A 107 -24.47 -1.22 -0.93
N ALA A 108 -24.04 -0.31 -1.80
CA ALA A 108 -23.16 0.81 -1.45
C ALA A 108 -21.92 0.39 -0.62
N GLY A 109 -21.45 -0.85 -0.82
CA GLY A 109 -20.30 -1.43 -0.11
C GLY A 109 -20.49 -1.71 1.39
N ASN A 110 -21.64 -1.39 1.98
CA ASN A 110 -21.79 -1.38 3.45
C ASN A 110 -23.15 -1.91 3.97
N THR A 111 -24.08 -2.26 3.08
CA THR A 111 -25.42 -2.71 3.48
C THR A 111 -25.75 -4.05 2.86
N CYS A 112 -25.99 -5.07 3.68
CA CYS A 112 -26.56 -6.33 3.24
C CYS A 112 -28.01 -6.13 2.83
N HIS A 113 -28.39 -6.69 1.69
CA HIS A 113 -29.76 -6.74 1.20
C HIS A 113 -30.16 -8.18 0.89
N CYS A 114 -31.18 -8.69 1.57
CA CYS A 114 -31.75 -10.00 1.32
C CYS A 114 -32.86 -9.91 0.26
N GLN A 115 -32.77 -10.72 -0.78
CA GLN A 115 -33.58 -10.57 -1.99
C GLN A 115 -34.89 -11.37 -1.98
N CYS A 116 -35.01 -12.35 -1.07
CA CYS A 116 -36.22 -13.16 -0.99
C CYS A 116 -37.42 -12.33 -0.51
N GLY A 117 -38.63 -12.74 -0.87
CA GLY A 117 -39.86 -12.11 -0.39
C GLY A 117 -40.12 -12.41 1.09
N GLY A 118 -40.72 -11.47 1.82
CA GLY A 118 -41.19 -11.69 3.19
C GLY A 118 -40.09 -11.85 4.25
N MET A 119 -38.97 -11.14 4.09
CA MET A 119 -37.86 -11.20 5.06
C MET A 119 -38.27 -10.71 6.45
N ASP A 120 -38.15 -11.60 7.43
CA ASP A 120 -38.29 -11.32 8.85
C ASP A 120 -37.08 -10.54 9.38
N TRP A 121 -35.86 -10.93 8.97
CA TRP A 121 -34.64 -10.23 9.34
C TRP A 121 -33.49 -10.41 8.34
N THR A 122 -32.53 -9.49 8.43
CA THR A 122 -31.25 -9.51 7.73
C THR A 122 -30.12 -9.27 8.73
N ALA A 123 -28.98 -9.93 8.54
CA ALA A 123 -27.77 -9.71 9.33
C ALA A 123 -26.56 -9.48 8.43
N ALA A 124 -25.77 -8.48 8.79
CA ALA A 124 -24.48 -8.18 8.17
C ALA A 124 -23.34 -8.55 9.12
N ARG A 125 -22.35 -9.28 8.61
CA ARG A 125 -21.08 -9.48 9.30
C ARG A 125 -20.16 -8.33 8.93
N CYS A 126 -19.79 -7.56 9.95
CA CYS A 126 -19.05 -6.31 9.83
C CYS A 126 -17.68 -6.47 10.45
N CYS A 127 -16.61 -6.26 9.71
CA CYS A 127 -15.25 -6.40 10.22
C CYS A 127 -14.41 -5.14 9.96
N HIS A 128 -13.41 -4.90 10.79
CA HIS A 128 -12.36 -3.92 10.53
C HIS A 128 -11.02 -4.45 11.04
N LEU A 129 -9.93 -3.87 10.53
CA LEU A 129 -8.60 -4.16 11.06
C LEU A 129 -8.44 -3.46 12.41
N ARG A 130 -7.98 -4.21 13.41
CA ARG A 130 -7.65 -3.71 14.73
C ARG A 130 -6.19 -4.00 15.02
N GLY A 131 -5.38 -2.94 15.04
CA GLY A 131 -4.00 -3.03 15.53
C GLY A 131 -3.95 -2.94 17.05
N THR A 132 -3.04 -3.66 17.68
CA THR A 132 -2.58 -3.33 19.03
C THR A 132 -1.62 -2.14 18.93
N ALA A 133 -2.02 -1.00 19.51
CA ALA A 133 -1.13 0.15 19.68
C ALA A 133 -0.02 -0.16 20.69
#